data_AF-A0A1X7IIE4-F1
#
_entry.id   AF-A0A1X7IIE4-F1
#
_cell.length_a   1.000
_cell.length_b   1.000
_cell.length_c   1.000
_cell.angle_alpha   90.00
_cell.angle_beta   90.00
_cell.angle_gamma   90.00
#
_symmetry.space_group_name_H-M   'P 1'
#
loop_
_entity.id
_entity.type
_entity.pdbx_description
1 polymer ?
#
loop_
_entity_poly.entity_id
_entity_poly.type
_entity_poly.pdbx_seq_one_letter_code
_entity_poly.pdbx_strand_id
1 'polypeptide(L)'
;MSEQTLTRETLIEFFGEQEFEKLCRHEAGHALIAFLFKRQIDYVRINNSKEKPSTTRMPGSSLDGAAHIAIAGHMSDFLIRKNFACDLDTVMKELPMELYRSDPDYQSFQAACYYYQLAETNVVEQVYNLMMACQKSLTAIVAALSEKTNLSGADLAAIMSGK
;
A
#
# COMPACT_ATOMS: atom_id res chain seq x y z
N MET A 1 -12.46 16.82 21.64
CA MET A 1 -13.16 15.74 20.91
C MET A 1 -12.55 14.44 21.39
N SER A 2 -13.32 13.54 22.00
CA SER A 2 -12.80 12.22 22.38
C SER A 2 -12.32 11.52 21.11
N GLU A 3 -11.06 11.10 21.06
CA GLU A 3 -10.59 10.22 20.00
C GLU A 3 -11.44 8.95 20.05
N GLN A 4 -12.38 8.80 19.12
CA GLN A 4 -13.02 7.52 18.92
C GLN A 4 -11.92 6.54 18.55
N THR A 5 -11.70 5.54 19.41
CA THR A 5 -10.83 4.42 19.09
C THR A 5 -11.48 3.65 17.95
N LEU A 6 -10.91 3.74 16.75
CA LEU A 6 -11.38 3.02 15.58
C LEU A 6 -11.01 1.53 15.72
N THR A 7 -12.02 0.69 15.76
CA THR A 7 -11.86 -0.78 15.81
C THR A 7 -12.14 -1.37 14.43
N ARG A 8 -11.67 -2.60 14.20
CA ARG A 8 -11.95 -3.35 12.98
C ARG A 8 -13.45 -3.40 12.70
N GLU A 9 -14.25 -3.72 13.70
CA GLU A 9 -15.70 -3.87 13.61
C GLU A 9 -16.36 -2.55 13.16
N THR A 10 -15.97 -1.42 13.76
CA THR A 10 -16.51 -0.11 13.39
C THR A 10 -16.15 0.33 11.98
N LEU A 11 -14.96 -0.04 11.49
CA LEU A 11 -14.53 0.28 10.13
C LEU A 11 -15.20 -0.63 9.09
N ILE A 12 -15.41 -1.91 9.43
CA ILE A 12 -16.20 -2.83 8.60
C ILE A 12 -17.65 -2.36 8.51
N GLU A 13 -18.26 -1.90 9.60
CA GLU A 13 -19.61 -1.34 9.58
C GLU A 13 -19.69 -0.09 8.67
N PHE A 14 -18.65 0.74 8.67
CA PHE A 14 -18.63 1.98 7.90
C PHE A 14 -18.40 1.77 6.40
N PHE A 15 -17.45 0.90 6.02
CA PHE A 15 -17.05 0.70 4.62
C PHE A 15 -17.65 -0.54 3.96
N GLY A 16 -18.04 -1.54 4.76
CA GLY A 16 -18.20 -2.93 4.32
C GLY A 16 -16.89 -3.71 4.38
N GLU A 17 -16.98 -5.02 4.61
CA GLU A 17 -15.82 -5.89 4.81
C GLU A 17 -14.86 -5.91 3.62
N GLN A 18 -15.40 -6.02 2.40
CA GLN A 18 -14.58 -6.08 1.18
C GLN A 18 -13.75 -4.81 0.95
N GLU A 19 -14.34 -3.63 1.18
CA GLU A 19 -13.63 -2.37 1.02
C GLU A 19 -12.62 -2.15 2.15
N PHE A 20 -12.96 -2.51 3.39
CA PHE A 20 -12.01 -2.49 4.50
C PHE A 20 -10.78 -3.36 4.23
N GLU A 21 -10.97 -4.59 3.75
CA GLU A 21 -9.87 -5.47 3.41
C GLU A 21 -9.02 -4.93 2.26
N LYS A 22 -9.66 -4.35 1.23
CA LYS A 22 -8.97 -3.69 0.12
C LYS A 22 -8.07 -2.57 0.63
N LEU A 23 -8.58 -1.71 1.52
CA LEU A 23 -7.79 -0.63 2.12
C LEU A 23 -6.59 -1.18 2.92
N CYS A 24 -6.79 -2.28 3.65
CA CYS A 24 -5.68 -2.92 4.38
C CYS A 24 -4.60 -3.45 3.42
N ARG A 25 -4.99 -4.10 2.32
CA ARG A 25 -4.05 -4.58 1.29
C ARG A 25 -3.33 -3.43 0.60
N HIS A 26 -4.06 -2.36 0.27
CA HIS A 26 -3.53 -1.16 -0.38
C HIS A 26 -2.45 -0.50 0.47
N GLU A 27 -2.76 -0.17 1.73
CA GLU A 27 -1.78 0.50 2.59
C GLU A 27 -0.60 -0.39 2.97
N ALA A 28 -0.80 -1.71 3.08
CA ALA A 28 0.31 -2.63 3.28
C ALA A 28 1.33 -2.58 2.14
N GLY A 29 0.86 -2.40 0.90
CA GLY A 29 1.71 -2.18 -0.27
C GLY A 29 2.57 -0.94 -0.13
N HIS A 30 1.94 0.20 0.17
CA HIS A 30 2.65 1.47 0.42
C HIS A 30 3.71 1.31 1.51
N ALA A 31 3.31 0.75 2.66
CA ALA A 31 4.17 0.58 3.81
C ALA A 31 5.38 -0.31 3.53
N LEU A 32 5.18 -1.45 2.86
CA LEU A 32 6.25 -2.37 2.50
C LEU A 32 7.29 -1.69 1.61
N ILE A 33 6.86 -1.08 0.50
CA ILE A 33 7.79 -0.46 -0.44
C ILE A 33 8.48 0.75 0.20
N ALA A 34 7.75 1.58 0.94
CA ALA A 34 8.35 2.69 1.68
C ALA A 34 9.44 2.19 2.65
N PHE A 35 9.18 1.11 3.38
CA PHE A 35 10.16 0.52 4.28
C PHE A 35 11.40 0.00 3.54
N LEU A 36 11.23 -0.71 2.41
CA LEU A 36 12.34 -1.22 1.61
C LEU A 36 13.21 -0.11 1.02
N PHE A 37 12.60 1.03 0.68
CA PHE A 37 13.29 2.25 0.26
C PHE A 37 13.84 3.08 1.44
N LYS A 38 13.83 2.53 2.65
CA LYS A 38 14.32 3.16 3.89
C LYS A 38 13.65 4.51 4.17
N ARG A 39 12.40 4.66 3.74
CA ARG A 39 11.56 5.81 4.11
C ARG A 39 11.18 5.67 5.58
N GLN A 40 11.28 6.76 6.32
CA GLN A 40 10.67 6.82 7.64
C GLN A 40 9.15 6.75 7.48
N ILE A 41 8.51 5.91 8.29
CA ILE A 41 7.05 5.77 8.36
C ILE A 41 6.66 6.07 9.80
N ASP A 42 5.83 7.10 10.00
CA ASP A 42 5.31 7.42 11.32
C ASP A 42 4.23 6.42 11.70
N TYR A 43 3.26 6.23 10.80
CA TYR A 43 2.19 5.27 10.98
C TYR A 43 1.52 4.90 9.64
N VAL A 44 0.80 3.79 9.66
CA VAL A 44 -0.15 3.33 8.64
C VAL A 44 -1.50 3.19 9.32
N ARG A 45 -2.57 3.78 8.78
CA ARG A 45 -3.87 3.81 9.43
C ARG A 45 -5.02 3.71 8.44
N ILE A 46 -6.07 2.99 8.84
CA ILE A 46 -7.40 3.09 8.23
C ILE A 46 -8.23 4.12 9.01
N ASN A 47 -8.80 5.10 8.30
CA ASN A 47 -9.60 6.19 8.86
C ASN A 47 -11.08 5.95 8.57
N ASN A 48 -11.99 6.50 9.38
CA ASN A 48 -13.42 6.52 9.10
C ASN A 48 -13.84 7.70 8.19
N SER A 49 -13.20 7.85 7.03
CA SER A 49 -13.47 8.93 6.07
C SER A 49 -13.64 8.39 4.67
N LYS A 50 -14.66 8.89 3.94
CA LYS A 50 -14.81 8.56 2.50
C LYS A 50 -13.83 9.33 1.61
N GLU A 51 -13.38 10.51 2.05
CA GLU A 51 -12.45 11.34 1.29
C GLU A 51 -11.00 10.86 1.45
N LYS A 52 -10.64 10.40 2.64
CA LYS A 52 -9.31 9.88 2.95
C LYS A 52 -9.39 8.62 3.80
N PRO A 53 -9.81 7.48 3.20
CA PRO A 53 -10.15 6.25 3.92
C PRO A 53 -8.96 5.59 4.60
N SER A 54 -7.74 5.90 4.17
CA SER A 54 -6.53 5.36 4.76
C SER A 54 -5.34 6.27 4.52
N THR A 55 -4.23 6.04 5.23
CA THR A 55 -3.00 6.81 5.05
C THR A 55 -1.78 6.04 5.55
N THR A 56 -0.77 5.91 4.70
CA THR A 56 0.62 5.66 5.09
C THR A 56 1.36 6.99 5.25
N ARG A 57 1.59 7.41 6.50
CA ARG A 57 2.22 8.70 6.81
C ARG A 57 3.74 8.54 6.86
N MET A 58 4.41 9.21 5.93
CA MET A 58 5.86 9.37 5.92
C MET A 58 6.23 10.84 6.18
N PRO A 59 7.11 11.15 7.14
CA PRO A 59 7.60 12.51 7.34
C PRO A 59 8.70 12.88 6.32
N GLY A 60 8.89 14.18 6.12
CA GLY A 60 9.96 14.72 5.28
C GLY A 60 9.63 14.87 3.79
N SER A 61 10.58 15.46 3.06
CA SER A 61 10.48 15.79 1.63
C SER A 61 11.30 14.87 0.73
N SER A 62 11.79 13.74 1.25
CA SER A 62 12.46 12.75 0.39
C SER A 62 11.50 12.32 -0.71
N LEU A 63 12.02 12.19 -1.92
CA LEU A 63 11.26 11.75 -3.09
C LEU A 63 11.79 10.40 -3.61
N ASP A 64 12.76 9.80 -2.91
CA ASP A 64 13.30 8.50 -3.24
C ASP A 64 12.19 7.45 -3.18
N GLY A 65 12.07 6.66 -4.25
CA GLY A 65 11.03 5.65 -4.39
C GLY A 65 9.61 6.20 -4.53
N ALA A 66 9.40 7.50 -4.77
CA ALA A 66 8.06 8.08 -4.81
C ALA A 66 7.14 7.40 -5.83
N ALA A 67 7.65 7.13 -7.04
CA ALA A 67 6.88 6.39 -8.05
C ALA A 67 6.57 4.96 -7.58
N HIS A 68 7.55 4.24 -7.03
CA HIS A 68 7.40 2.88 -6.54
C HIS A 68 6.36 2.79 -5.43
N ILE A 69 6.42 3.71 -4.46
CA ILE A 69 5.50 3.75 -3.32
C ILE A 69 4.08 4.08 -3.82
N ALA A 70 3.93 5.03 -4.73
CA ALA A 70 2.62 5.44 -5.23
C ALA A 70 1.87 4.30 -5.95
N ILE A 71 2.56 3.47 -6.75
CA ILE A 71 1.88 2.33 -7.40
C ILE A 71 1.75 1.09 -6.51
N ALA A 72 2.44 1.07 -5.36
CA ALA A 72 2.52 -0.11 -4.51
C ALA A 72 1.16 -0.52 -3.93
N GLY A 73 0.28 0.42 -3.61
CA GLY A 73 -1.02 0.08 -3.04
C GLY A 73 -1.88 -0.74 -4.00
N HIS A 74 -1.98 -0.26 -5.23
CA HIS A 74 -2.69 -0.96 -6.30
C HIS A 74 -2.08 -2.33 -6.62
N MET A 75 -0.74 -2.40 -6.69
CA MET A 75 -0.04 -3.67 -6.91
C MET A 75 -0.33 -4.69 -5.80
N SER A 76 -0.28 -4.26 -4.53
CA SER A 76 -0.50 -5.13 -3.38
C SER A 76 -1.91 -5.73 -3.38
N ASP A 77 -2.93 -4.91 -3.56
CA ASP A 77 -4.31 -5.40 -3.63
C ASP A 77 -4.50 -6.37 -4.80
N PHE A 78 -3.97 -6.03 -5.98
CA PHE A 78 -4.04 -6.87 -7.17
C PHE A 78 -3.41 -8.25 -6.96
N LEU A 79 -2.17 -8.29 -6.43
CA LEU A 79 -1.43 -9.52 -6.19
C LEU A 79 -2.12 -10.41 -5.14
N ILE A 80 -2.55 -9.82 -4.02
CA ILE A 80 -3.15 -10.59 -2.91
C ILE A 80 -4.52 -11.15 -3.31
N ARG A 81 -5.36 -10.39 -4.03
CA ARG A 81 -6.65 -10.91 -4.53
C ARG A 81 -6.49 -12.12 -5.46
N LYS A 82 -5.35 -12.20 -6.15
CA LYS A 82 -4.97 -13.33 -7.00
C LYS A 82 -4.09 -14.36 -6.28
N ASN A 83 -3.96 -14.26 -4.96
CA ASN A 83 -3.14 -15.14 -4.12
C ASN A 83 -1.70 -15.30 -4.65
N PHE A 84 -1.12 -14.21 -5.17
CA PHE A 84 0.21 -14.16 -5.77
C PHE A 84 0.43 -15.17 -6.92
N ALA A 85 -0.64 -15.63 -7.57
CA ALA A 85 -0.57 -16.63 -8.63
C ALA A 85 -0.38 -16.02 -10.04
N CYS A 86 -0.39 -14.70 -10.17
CA CYS A 86 -0.15 -14.00 -11.43
C CYS A 86 1.34 -13.72 -11.66
N ASP A 87 1.75 -13.84 -12.93
CA ASP A 87 3.08 -13.44 -13.39
C ASP A 87 3.14 -11.95 -13.77
N LEU A 88 4.33 -11.48 -14.10
CA LEU A 88 4.55 -10.10 -14.51
C LEU A 88 3.75 -9.73 -15.77
N ASP A 89 3.64 -10.63 -16.74
CA ASP A 89 2.88 -10.38 -17.98
C ASP A 89 1.40 -10.13 -17.68
N THR A 90 0.81 -10.91 -16.78
CA THR A 90 -0.55 -10.72 -16.31
C THR A 90 -0.70 -9.37 -15.61
N VAL A 91 0.23 -9.01 -14.74
CA VAL A 91 0.24 -7.73 -14.04
C VAL A 91 0.30 -6.55 -15.02
N MET A 92 1.24 -6.59 -15.97
CA MET A 92 1.46 -5.53 -16.95
C MET A 92 0.25 -5.32 -17.88
N LYS A 93 -0.53 -6.38 -18.10
CA LYS A 93 -1.74 -6.33 -18.92
C LYS A 93 -2.98 -5.89 -18.14
N GLU A 94 -3.20 -6.47 -16.97
CA GLU A 94 -4.47 -6.33 -16.23
C GLU A 94 -4.46 -5.17 -15.25
N LEU A 95 -3.36 -4.93 -14.51
CA LEU A 95 -3.30 -3.85 -13.52
C LEU A 95 -3.66 -2.49 -14.12
N PRO A 96 -3.15 -2.07 -15.30
CA PRO A 96 -3.52 -0.79 -15.90
C PRO A 96 -5.01 -0.64 -16.23
N MET A 97 -5.74 -1.76 -16.42
CA MET A 97 -7.18 -1.74 -16.67
C MET A 97 -7.99 -1.43 -15.41
N GLU A 98 -7.41 -1.65 -14.23
CA GLU A 98 -8.03 -1.40 -12.92
C GLU A 98 -7.71 0.01 -12.40
N LEU A 99 -6.73 0.71 -13.00
CA LEU A 99 -6.30 2.04 -12.58
C LEU A 99 -7.15 3.15 -13.22
N TYR A 100 -7.86 3.90 -12.37
CA TYR A 100 -8.59 5.08 -12.81
C TYR A 100 -7.65 6.28 -12.93
N ARG A 101 -7.75 7.06 -14.01
CA ARG A 101 -6.94 8.28 -14.20
C ARG A 101 -7.15 9.35 -13.12
N SER A 102 -8.27 9.31 -12.41
CA SER A 102 -8.59 10.21 -11.30
C SER A 102 -8.08 9.69 -9.95
N ASP A 103 -7.51 8.49 -9.89
CA ASP A 103 -6.97 7.94 -8.66
C ASP A 103 -5.74 8.75 -8.21
N PRO A 104 -5.71 9.28 -6.97
CA PRO A 104 -4.61 10.13 -6.51
C PRO A 104 -3.25 9.45 -6.49
N ASP A 105 -3.21 8.16 -6.18
CA ASP A 105 -1.96 7.40 -6.13
C ASP A 105 -1.45 7.15 -7.54
N TYR A 106 -2.34 6.83 -8.48
CA TYR A 106 -1.97 6.69 -9.89
C TYR A 106 -1.50 8.02 -10.50
N GLN A 107 -2.17 9.13 -10.21
CA GLN A 107 -1.70 10.46 -10.64
C GLN A 107 -0.33 10.80 -10.05
N SER A 108 -0.11 10.48 -8.77
CA SER A 108 1.18 10.67 -8.11
C SER A 108 2.28 9.81 -8.73
N PHE A 109 1.96 8.56 -9.08
CA PHE A 109 2.85 7.66 -9.82
C PHE A 109 3.25 8.22 -11.18
N GLN A 110 2.27 8.65 -11.99
CA GLN A 110 2.52 9.22 -13.32
C GLN A 110 3.35 10.50 -13.23
N ALA A 111 3.01 11.39 -12.28
CA ALA A 111 3.75 12.63 -12.06
C ALA A 111 5.20 12.37 -11.61
N ALA A 112 5.41 11.39 -10.71
CA ALA A 112 6.75 11.01 -10.27
C ALA A 112 7.56 10.38 -11.42
N CYS A 113 6.96 9.48 -12.22
CA CYS A 113 7.62 8.90 -13.39
C CYS A 113 8.03 9.99 -14.38
N TYR A 114 7.14 10.93 -14.67
CA TYR A 114 7.45 12.07 -15.54
C TYR A 114 8.58 12.94 -14.97
N TYR A 115 8.51 13.34 -13.70
CA TYR A 115 9.51 14.21 -13.09
C TYR A 115 10.90 13.57 -13.05
N TYR A 116 10.97 12.28 -12.73
CA TYR A 116 12.23 11.52 -12.64
C TYR A 116 12.67 10.86 -13.94
N GLN A 117 11.93 11.05 -15.04
CA GLN A 117 12.19 10.43 -16.34
C GLN A 117 12.29 8.89 -16.25
N LEU A 118 11.40 8.29 -15.46
CA LEU A 118 11.30 6.84 -15.27
C LEU A 118 10.26 6.26 -16.26
N ALA A 119 10.55 5.08 -16.80
CA ALA A 119 9.54 4.32 -17.51
C ALA A 119 8.59 3.66 -16.51
N GLU A 120 7.28 3.90 -16.65
CA GLU A 120 6.24 3.32 -15.80
C GLU A 120 6.37 1.79 -15.71
N THR A 121 6.61 1.14 -16.85
CA THR A 121 6.80 -0.31 -16.96
C THR A 121 7.94 -0.82 -16.06
N ASN A 122 9.06 -0.10 -16.00
CA ASN A 122 10.21 -0.50 -15.20
C ASN A 122 9.92 -0.35 -13.70
N VAL A 123 9.15 0.68 -13.32
CA VAL A 123 8.74 0.88 -11.92
C VAL A 123 7.76 -0.22 -11.50
N VAL A 124 6.78 -0.52 -12.34
CA VAL A 124 5.80 -1.60 -12.11
C VAL A 124 6.50 -2.95 -11.95
N GLU A 125 7.43 -3.29 -12.85
CA GLU A 125 8.23 -4.51 -12.77
C GLU A 125 9.04 -4.59 -11.48
N GLN A 126 9.72 -3.50 -11.08
CA GLN A 126 10.50 -3.47 -9.84
C GLN A 126 9.60 -3.67 -8.61
N VAL A 127 8.45 -3.00 -8.54
CA VAL A 127 7.51 -3.14 -7.43
C VAL A 127 6.96 -4.56 -7.38
N TYR A 128 6.57 -5.14 -8.51
CA TYR A 128 6.15 -6.53 -8.62
C TYR A 128 7.21 -7.48 -8.05
N ASN A 129 8.46 -7.37 -8.51
CA ASN A 129 9.55 -8.24 -8.07
C ASN A 129 9.82 -8.12 -6.57
N LEU A 130 9.78 -6.89 -6.02
CA LEU A 130 9.93 -6.67 -4.58
C LEU A 130 8.78 -7.29 -3.78
N MET A 131 7.53 -7.13 -4.23
CA MET A 131 6.37 -7.71 -3.54
C MET A 131 6.37 -9.24 -3.59
N MET A 132 6.72 -9.82 -4.74
CA MET A 132 6.84 -11.27 -4.89
C MET A 132 7.97 -11.86 -4.04
N ALA A 133 9.07 -11.13 -3.85
CA ALA A 133 10.14 -11.53 -2.94
C ALA A 133 9.75 -11.37 -1.45
N CYS A 134 8.81 -10.48 -1.14
CA CYS A 134 8.40 -10.13 0.21
C CYS A 134 6.97 -10.55 0.57
N GLN A 135 6.39 -11.56 -0.09
CA GLN A 135 4.99 -12.00 0.12
C GLN A 135 4.65 -12.22 1.59
N LYS A 136 5.51 -12.95 2.32
CA LYS A 136 5.30 -13.24 3.74
C LYS A 136 5.18 -11.97 4.57
N SER A 137 6.09 -11.01 4.35
CA SER A 137 6.07 -9.73 5.06
C SER A 137 4.86 -8.89 4.66
N LEU A 138 4.51 -8.85 3.37
CA LEU A 138 3.33 -8.14 2.89
C LEU A 138 2.05 -8.66 3.54
N THR A 139 1.83 -9.97 3.53
CA THR A 139 0.67 -10.61 4.16
C THR A 139 0.65 -10.39 5.68
N ALA A 140 1.81 -10.37 6.33
CA ALA A 140 1.90 -10.07 7.76
C ALA A 140 1.52 -8.62 8.09
N ILE A 141 1.92 -7.66 7.25
CA ILE A 141 1.49 -6.25 7.38
C ILE A 141 -0.03 -6.15 7.20
N VAL A 142 -0.60 -6.82 6.19
CA VAL A 142 -2.06 -6.84 5.97
C VAL A 142 -2.79 -7.41 7.18
N ALA A 143 -2.36 -8.55 7.71
CA ALA A 143 -2.98 -9.18 8.87
C ALA A 143 -2.92 -8.26 10.10
N ALA A 144 -1.75 -7.68 10.37
CA ALA A 144 -1.58 -6.77 11.50
C ALA A 144 -2.41 -5.49 11.35
N LEU A 145 -2.51 -4.93 10.14
CA LEU A 145 -3.32 -3.74 9.88
C LEU A 145 -4.82 -4.04 9.96
N SER A 146 -5.25 -5.22 9.49
CA SER A 146 -6.64 -5.66 9.60
C SER A 146 -7.07 -5.87 11.04
N GLU A 147 -6.15 -6.26 11.93
CA GLU A 147 -6.43 -6.44 13.36
C GLU A 147 -6.36 -5.12 14.13
N LYS A 148 -5.25 -4.38 13.97
CA LYS A 148 -4.97 -3.19 14.79
C LYS A 148 -5.55 -1.89 14.23
N THR A 149 -5.95 -1.86 12.95
CA THR A 149 -6.41 -0.69 12.17
C THR A 149 -5.42 0.48 12.06
N ASN A 150 -4.34 0.45 12.84
CA ASN A 150 -3.24 1.38 12.88
C ASN A 150 -1.93 0.66 13.25
N LEU A 151 -0.89 0.83 12.44
CA LEU A 151 0.47 0.33 12.70
C LEU A 151 1.44 1.50 12.84
N SER A 152 2.28 1.48 13.86
CA SER A 152 3.40 2.42 13.97
C SER A 152 4.60 1.97 13.14
N GLY A 153 5.57 2.86 12.93
CA GLY A 153 6.86 2.47 12.36
C GLY A 153 7.57 1.32 13.12
N ALA A 154 7.37 1.24 14.44
CA ALA A 154 7.92 0.17 15.26
C ALA A 154 7.22 -1.18 15.02
N ASP A 155 5.89 -1.18 14.84
CA ASP A 155 5.14 -2.39 14.45
C ASP A 155 5.64 -2.93 13.11
N LEU A 156 5.82 -2.05 12.12
CA LEU A 156 6.35 -2.43 10.81
C LEU A 156 7.76 -3.00 10.92
N ALA A 157 8.65 -2.36 11.70
CA ALA A 157 10.00 -2.87 11.90
C ALA A 157 10.02 -4.26 12.56
N ALA A 158 9.12 -4.53 13.51
CA ALA A 158 8.98 -5.85 14.13
C ALA A 158 8.59 -6.90 13.08
N ILE A 159 7.53 -6.64 12.31
CA ILE A 159 7.04 -7.52 11.23
C ILE A 159 8.16 -7.81 10.21
N MET A 160 8.88 -6.78 9.77
CA MET A 160 9.95 -6.90 8.78
C MET A 160 11.16 -7.68 9.31
N SER A 161 11.36 -7.71 10.62
CA SER A 161 12.41 -8.50 11.28
C SER A 161 12.00 -9.96 11.57
N GLY A 162 10.75 -10.35 11.29
CA GLY A 162 10.21 -11.68 11.57
C GLY A 162 10.03 -11.98 13.06
N LYS A 163 9.91 -10.94 13.89
CA LYS A 163 9.60 -11.01 15.33
C LYS A 163 8.15 -10.65 15.56
#